data_AF-A0AB39TKY8-F1
#
_entry.id   AF-A0AB39TKY8-F1
#
_cell.length_a   1.000
_cell.length_b   1.000
_cell.length_c   1.000
_cell.angle_alpha   90.00
_cell.angle_beta   90.00
_cell.angle_gamma   90.00
#
_symmetry.space_group_name_H-M   'P 1'
#
loop_
_entity.id
_entity.type
_entity.pdbx_description
1 polymer ?
#
loop_
_entity_poly.entity_id
_entity_poly.type
_entity_poly.pdbx_seq_one_letter_code
_entity_poly.pdbx_strand_id
1 'polypeptide(L)'
;MTARRPLPTSLHGFAAGDESDLTVVAPWAGPVIDEATGLLKEPIRGKHLIATSVGWPKPGHEPAAIELNQAILAELYVRPGLLGVVLAISEESWNSTRSLSVWEDEEALLGFLTSTPHLAAARRVKELMYDWEGTNWEVDETSVLPTFDEARARLDAVRGPVSPYESLD
;
A
#
# COMPACT_ATOMS: atom_id res chain seq x y z
N MET A 1 -13.63 -15.63 -23.31
CA MET A 1 -12.21 -15.21 -23.23
C MET A 1 -12.18 -13.71 -23.46
N THR A 2 -12.21 -12.94 -22.37
CA THR A 2 -12.04 -11.47 -22.42
C THR A 2 -10.66 -11.19 -23.02
N ALA A 3 -10.59 -10.30 -24.00
CA ALA A 3 -9.32 -9.88 -24.58
C ALA A 3 -8.41 -9.37 -23.45
N ARG A 4 -7.21 -9.94 -23.31
CA ARG A 4 -6.25 -9.49 -22.29
C ARG A 4 -5.93 -8.03 -22.58
N ARG A 5 -6.26 -7.15 -21.64
CA ARG A 5 -5.96 -5.71 -21.72
C ARG A 5 -4.44 -5.56 -21.92
N PRO A 6 -3.98 -4.69 -22.84
CA PRO A 6 -2.55 -4.53 -23.07
C PRO A 6 -1.85 -4.10 -21.79
N LEU A 7 -0.64 -4.63 -21.56
CA LEU A 7 0.18 -4.23 -20.41
C LEU A 7 0.61 -2.76 -20.57
N PRO A 8 0.40 -1.90 -19.57
CA PRO A 8 0.91 -0.53 -19.58
C PRO A 8 2.44 -0.48 -19.61
N THR A 9 2.98 0.57 -20.22
CA THR A 9 4.42 0.82 -20.32
C THR A 9 4.86 2.05 -19.51
N SER A 10 4.10 2.41 -18.47
CA SER A 10 4.44 3.51 -17.57
C SER A 10 3.59 3.43 -16.30
N LEU A 11 4.09 4.02 -15.21
CA LEU A 11 3.35 4.23 -13.98
C LEU A 11 1.97 4.86 -14.22
N HIS A 12 1.89 5.88 -15.08
CA HIS A 12 0.61 6.54 -15.40
C HIS A 12 -0.38 5.59 -16.05
N GLY A 13 0.09 4.70 -16.94
CA GLY A 13 -0.78 3.72 -17.57
C GLY A 13 -1.28 2.67 -16.58
N PHE A 14 -0.45 2.26 -15.61
CA PHE A 14 -0.85 1.38 -14.52
C PHE A 14 -1.83 2.07 -13.55
N ALA A 15 -1.54 3.29 -13.11
CA ALA A 15 -2.39 4.09 -12.22
C ALA A 15 -3.73 4.52 -12.84
N ALA A 16 -3.81 4.60 -14.17
CA ALA A 16 -5.06 4.80 -14.91
C ALA A 16 -5.92 3.53 -15.00
N GLY A 17 -5.46 2.41 -14.42
CA GLY A 17 -6.22 1.17 -14.30
C GLY A 17 -7.60 1.39 -13.65
N ASP A 18 -8.55 0.57 -14.09
CA ASP A 18 -9.87 0.49 -13.46
C ASP A 18 -9.78 -0.50 -12.32
N GLU A 19 -10.07 -0.04 -11.11
CA GLU A 19 -10.04 -0.83 -9.87
C GLU A 19 -11.45 -0.95 -9.28
N SER A 20 -12.47 -0.96 -10.12
CA SER A 20 -13.86 -1.18 -9.68
C SER A 20 -14.08 -2.54 -8.99
N ASP A 21 -13.15 -3.49 -9.15
CA ASP A 21 -13.09 -4.78 -8.48
C ASP A 21 -12.21 -4.80 -7.22
N LEU A 22 -11.66 -3.66 -6.79
CA LEU A 22 -10.76 -3.57 -5.62
C LEU A 22 -11.42 -4.21 -4.39
N THR A 23 -10.83 -5.30 -3.94
CA THR A 23 -11.33 -6.09 -2.82
C THR A 23 -10.36 -6.03 -1.65
N VAL A 24 -10.89 -5.74 -0.46
CA VAL A 24 -10.12 -5.79 0.78
C VAL A 24 -9.78 -7.25 1.10
N VAL A 25 -8.49 -7.56 1.11
CA VAL A 25 -7.97 -8.91 1.36
C VAL A 25 -7.47 -9.08 2.80
N ALA A 26 -7.10 -7.97 3.46
CA ALA A 26 -6.91 -7.90 4.89
C ALA A 26 -7.65 -6.67 5.41
N PRO A 27 -8.72 -6.83 6.22
CA PRO A 27 -9.46 -5.71 6.77
C PRO A 27 -8.59 -4.87 7.70
N TRP A 28 -9.08 -3.69 8.05
CA TRP A 28 -8.41 -2.84 9.03
C TRP A 28 -8.09 -3.63 10.31
N ALA A 29 -6.81 -3.57 10.70
CA ALA A 29 -6.31 -4.17 11.92
C ALA A 29 -5.24 -3.27 12.53
N GLY A 30 -5.17 -3.22 13.86
CA GLY A 30 -4.16 -2.47 14.60
C GLY A 30 -4.65 -1.98 15.96
N PRO A 31 -3.77 -1.34 16.76
CA PRO A 31 -4.09 -0.93 18.12
C PRO A 31 -5.35 -0.07 18.27
N VAL A 32 -5.63 0.83 17.32
CA VAL A 32 -6.79 1.75 17.39
C VAL A 32 -8.05 1.19 16.71
N ILE A 33 -7.97 0.01 16.11
CA ILE A 33 -9.08 -0.62 15.40
C ILE A 33 -9.84 -1.54 16.35
N ASP A 34 -11.16 -1.39 16.38
CA ASP A 34 -12.08 -2.31 17.06
C ASP A 34 -12.26 -3.57 16.20
N GLU A 35 -11.84 -4.72 16.72
CA GLU A 35 -11.84 -5.99 15.97
C GLU A 35 -13.25 -6.48 15.60
N ALA A 36 -14.28 -6.09 16.35
CA ALA A 36 -15.65 -6.53 16.09
C ALA A 36 -16.31 -5.76 14.95
N THR A 37 -15.96 -4.47 14.81
CA THR A 37 -16.60 -3.56 13.84
C THR A 37 -15.69 -3.20 12.66
N GLY A 38 -14.37 -3.36 12.80
CA GLY A 38 -13.38 -2.88 11.82
C GLY A 38 -13.27 -1.35 11.75
N LEU A 39 -13.82 -0.64 12.75
CA LEU A 39 -13.82 0.82 12.85
C LEU A 39 -12.81 1.30 13.89
N LEU A 40 -12.61 2.61 13.98
CA LEU A 40 -11.86 3.20 15.09
C LEU A 40 -12.57 2.96 16.41
N LYS A 41 -11.83 2.52 17.44
CA LYS A 41 -12.32 2.42 18.83
C LYS A 41 -12.76 3.79 19.35
N GLU A 42 -11.99 4.81 19.01
CA GLU A 42 -12.21 6.21 19.33
C GLU A 42 -11.49 7.08 18.28
N PRO A 43 -11.86 8.37 18.11
CA PRO A 43 -11.13 9.26 17.22
C PRO A 43 -9.66 9.37 17.61
N ILE A 44 -8.77 9.29 16.62
CA ILE A 44 -7.33 9.52 16.80
C ILE A 44 -7.14 11.03 17.01
N ARG A 45 -6.72 11.41 18.21
CA ARG A 45 -6.51 12.81 18.61
C ARG A 45 -5.07 13.22 18.38
N GLY A 46 -4.88 14.41 17.82
CA GLY A 46 -3.56 14.97 17.57
C GLY A 46 -2.95 14.49 16.26
N LYS A 47 -1.81 15.10 15.93
CA LYS A 47 -1.08 14.84 14.70
C LYS A 47 -0.70 13.37 14.58
N HIS A 48 -0.95 12.82 13.40
CA HIS A 48 -0.57 11.47 13.00
C HIS A 48 -0.34 11.44 11.50
N LEU A 49 0.22 10.34 11.00
CA LEU A 49 0.57 10.19 9.59
C LEU A 49 -0.26 9.09 8.92
N ILE A 50 -0.79 9.39 7.75
CA ILE A 50 -1.41 8.38 6.88
C ILE A 50 -0.42 8.06 5.76
N ALA A 51 -0.21 6.78 5.48
CA ALA A 51 0.67 6.33 4.41
C ALA A 51 -0.03 5.31 3.52
N THR A 52 0.20 5.42 2.22
CA THR A 52 -0.34 4.51 1.21
C THR A 52 0.73 4.07 0.23
N SER A 53 0.55 2.87 -0.31
CA SER A 53 1.30 2.40 -1.46
C SER A 53 0.42 1.60 -2.40
N VAL A 54 0.82 1.54 -3.67
CA VAL A 54 0.30 0.62 -4.66
C VAL A 54 1.45 0.04 -5.48
N GLY A 55 1.33 -1.23 -5.82
CA GLY A 55 2.25 -1.89 -6.73
C GLY A 55 1.56 -2.85 -7.67
N TRP A 56 2.15 -3.05 -8.84
CA TRP A 56 1.66 -3.96 -9.87
C TRP A 56 2.64 -5.12 -10.05
N PRO A 57 2.36 -6.31 -9.50
CA PRO A 57 3.31 -7.42 -9.51
C PRO A 57 3.46 -8.04 -10.91
N LYS A 58 4.69 -8.49 -11.20
CA LYS A 58 4.99 -9.33 -12.37
C LYS A 58 4.50 -10.77 -12.09
N PRO A 59 3.83 -11.43 -13.05
CA PRO A 59 3.41 -12.82 -12.89
C PRO A 59 4.63 -13.76 -12.89
N GLY A 60 4.51 -14.93 -12.27
CA GLY A 60 5.56 -15.97 -12.23
C GLY A 60 6.57 -15.81 -11.10
N HIS A 61 6.41 -14.80 -10.24
CA HIS A 61 7.24 -14.56 -9.06
C HIS A 61 6.48 -14.76 -7.74
N GLU A 62 5.30 -15.38 -7.77
CA GLU A 62 4.39 -15.49 -6.64
C GLU A 62 5.07 -16.11 -5.40
N PRO A 63 5.85 -17.21 -5.50
CA PRO A 63 6.49 -17.79 -4.32
C PRO A 63 7.45 -16.82 -3.61
N ALA A 64 8.26 -16.08 -4.39
CA ALA A 64 9.21 -15.10 -3.85
C ALA A 64 8.49 -13.88 -3.27
N ALA A 65 7.44 -13.41 -3.94
CA ALA A 65 6.62 -12.29 -3.46
C ALA A 65 5.88 -12.64 -2.16
N ILE A 66 5.35 -13.86 -2.05
CA ILE A 66 4.67 -14.36 -0.84
C ILE A 66 5.64 -14.39 0.34
N GLU A 67 6.84 -14.96 0.18
CA GLU A 67 7.83 -15.04 1.25
C GLU A 67 8.22 -13.64 1.78
N LEU A 68 8.51 -12.71 0.86
CA LEU A 68 8.85 -11.34 1.23
C LEU A 68 7.67 -10.63 1.92
N ASN A 69 6.46 -10.76 1.37
CA ASN A 69 5.28 -10.15 1.98
C ASN A 69 4.99 -10.71 3.36
N GLN A 70 5.17 -12.02 3.60
CA GLN A 70 5.02 -12.60 4.92
C GLN A 70 5.99 -11.97 5.94
N ALA A 71 7.26 -11.79 5.55
CA ALA A 71 8.26 -11.16 6.40
C ALA A 71 7.95 -9.67 6.68
N ILE A 72 7.49 -8.93 5.66
CA ILE A 72 7.07 -7.53 5.79
C ILE A 72 5.88 -7.42 6.74
N LEU A 73 4.85 -8.25 6.57
CA LEU A 73 3.64 -8.20 7.38
C LEU A 73 3.92 -8.60 8.83
N ALA A 74 4.77 -9.61 9.05
CA ALA A 74 5.18 -10.00 10.39
C ALA A 74 5.87 -8.85 11.16
N GLU A 75 6.70 -8.06 10.47
CA GLU A 75 7.32 -6.85 11.04
C GLU A 75 6.30 -5.70 11.21
N LEU A 76 5.45 -5.48 10.21
CA LEU A 76 4.48 -4.39 10.19
C LEU A 76 3.54 -4.46 11.40
N TYR A 77 2.92 -5.61 11.65
CA TYR A 77 1.90 -5.76 12.68
C TYR A 77 2.42 -5.59 14.11
N VAL A 78 3.72 -5.73 14.33
CA VAL A 78 4.35 -5.57 15.65
C VAL A 78 5.11 -4.26 15.79
N ARG A 79 5.10 -3.42 14.74
CA ARG A 79 5.92 -2.22 14.70
C ARG A 79 5.41 -1.16 15.69
N PRO A 80 6.27 -0.63 16.56
CA PRO A 80 5.94 0.55 17.36
C PRO A 80 5.50 1.71 16.47
N GLY A 81 4.41 2.36 16.86
CA GLY A 81 3.85 3.50 16.14
C GLY A 81 2.91 3.16 14.98
N LEU A 82 2.70 1.89 14.63
CA LEU A 82 1.58 1.53 13.75
C LEU A 82 0.26 1.61 14.53
N LEU A 83 -0.70 2.39 14.03
CA LEU A 83 -2.04 2.52 14.62
C LEU A 83 -3.05 1.60 13.92
N GLY A 84 -2.94 1.47 12.59
CA GLY A 84 -3.77 0.54 11.82
C GLY A 84 -3.30 0.38 10.38
N VAL A 85 -3.67 -0.72 9.75
CA VAL A 85 -3.42 -0.98 8.33
C VAL A 85 -4.57 -1.77 7.69
N VAL A 86 -4.82 -1.53 6.40
CA VAL A 86 -5.71 -2.30 5.53
C VAL A 86 -4.99 -2.62 4.22
N LEU A 87 -5.27 -3.80 3.65
CA LEU A 87 -4.70 -4.25 2.37
C LEU A 87 -5.82 -4.63 1.39
N ALA A 88 -5.65 -4.27 0.12
CA ALA A 88 -6.60 -4.58 -0.93
C ALA A 88 -5.91 -4.99 -2.24
N ILE A 89 -6.61 -5.73 -3.08
CA ILE A 89 -6.13 -6.17 -4.40
C ILE A 89 -7.24 -5.95 -5.43
N SER A 90 -6.87 -5.46 -6.62
CA SER A 90 -7.72 -5.47 -7.81
C SER A 90 -7.09 -6.43 -8.82
N GLU A 91 -7.80 -7.52 -9.13
CA GLU A 91 -7.33 -8.54 -10.08
C GLU A 91 -7.40 -8.02 -11.52
N GLU A 92 -8.41 -7.18 -11.82
CA GLU A 92 -8.63 -6.61 -13.16
C GLU A 92 -7.64 -5.49 -13.49
N SER A 93 -7.05 -4.82 -12.50
CA SER A 93 -6.01 -3.79 -12.65
C SER A 93 -4.60 -4.37 -12.51
N TRP A 94 -4.31 -5.43 -13.26
CA TRP A 94 -3.00 -6.12 -13.26
C TRP A 94 -2.55 -6.56 -11.86
N ASN A 95 -3.48 -7.08 -11.05
CA ASN A 95 -3.22 -7.48 -9.66
C ASN A 95 -2.66 -6.35 -8.79
N SER A 96 -3.10 -5.11 -9.02
CA SER A 96 -2.66 -3.97 -8.23
C SER A 96 -2.93 -4.22 -6.75
N THR A 97 -1.85 -4.21 -5.97
CA THR A 97 -1.89 -4.47 -4.53
C THR A 97 -1.73 -3.14 -3.81
N ARG A 98 -2.69 -2.81 -2.94
CA ARG A 98 -2.71 -1.56 -2.18
C ARG A 98 -2.50 -1.79 -0.70
N SER A 99 -1.77 -0.86 -0.09
CA SER A 99 -1.72 -0.69 1.36
C SER A 99 -2.19 0.71 1.74
N LEU A 100 -2.87 0.81 2.88
CA LEU A 100 -3.24 2.06 3.50
C LEU A 100 -3.10 1.90 5.01
N SER A 101 -2.37 2.80 5.63
CA SER A 101 -1.93 2.66 7.02
C SER A 101 -1.93 3.99 7.75
N VAL A 102 -2.09 3.91 9.07
CA VAL A 102 -2.10 5.03 9.99
C VAL A 102 -0.97 4.82 10.99
N TRP A 103 -0.14 5.84 11.19
CA TRP A 103 1.06 5.83 12.01
C TRP A 103 1.02 6.98 13.00
N GLU A 104 1.66 6.81 14.16
CA GLU A 104 1.83 7.87 15.16
C GLU A 104 2.52 9.10 14.55
N ASP A 105 3.56 8.89 13.75
CA ASP A 105 4.31 9.95 13.08
C ASP A 105 5.18 9.41 11.92
N GLU A 106 5.95 10.31 11.30
CA GLU A 106 6.90 9.97 10.23
C GLU A 106 8.08 9.13 10.71
N GLU A 107 8.54 9.29 11.96
CA GLU A 107 9.64 8.48 12.50
C GLU A 107 9.24 7.00 12.60
N ALA A 108 8.02 6.72 13.06
CA ALA A 108 7.46 5.38 13.13
C ALA A 108 7.38 4.73 11.74
N LEU A 109 6.83 5.45 10.75
CA LEU A 109 6.78 4.98 9.36
C LEU A 109 8.19 4.70 8.81
N LEU A 110 9.13 5.65 8.95
CA LEU A 110 10.50 5.50 8.47
C LEU A 110 11.20 4.32 9.14
N GLY A 111 10.93 4.09 10.42
CA GLY A 111 11.41 2.91 11.13
C GLY A 111 10.97 1.61 10.46
N PHE A 112 9.72 1.51 10.02
CA PHE A 112 9.23 0.35 9.26
C PHE A 112 9.87 0.25 7.88
N LEU A 113 9.91 1.35 7.12
CA LEU A 113 10.48 1.39 5.77
C LEU A 113 11.98 1.06 5.74
N THR A 114 12.68 1.34 6.83
CA THR A 114 14.12 1.03 7.00
C THR A 114 14.39 -0.29 7.73
N SER A 115 13.34 -1.05 8.08
CA SER A 115 13.49 -2.37 8.67
C SER A 115 14.14 -3.36 7.69
N THR A 116 14.83 -4.37 8.22
CA THR A 116 15.51 -5.39 7.40
C THR A 116 14.57 -6.10 6.42
N PRO A 117 13.35 -6.56 6.82
CA PRO A 117 12.42 -7.20 5.89
C PRO A 117 11.97 -6.26 4.77
N HIS A 118 11.66 -5.00 5.11
CA HIS A 118 11.22 -4.02 4.12
C HIS A 118 12.34 -3.70 3.11
N LEU A 119 13.56 -3.46 3.59
CA LEU A 119 14.71 -3.22 2.73
C LEU A 119 15.07 -4.43 1.85
N ALA A 120 14.87 -5.66 2.34
CA ALA A 120 15.07 -6.87 1.55
C ALA A 120 14.10 -6.93 0.36
N ALA A 121 12.82 -6.60 0.58
CA ALA A 121 11.82 -6.52 -0.48
C ALA A 121 12.06 -5.34 -1.42
N ALA A 122 12.38 -4.16 -0.90
CA ALA A 122 12.67 -2.96 -1.69
C ALA A 122 13.79 -3.18 -2.73
N ARG A 123 14.82 -3.97 -2.37
CA ARG A 123 15.91 -4.35 -3.28
C ARG A 123 15.46 -5.24 -4.45
N ARG A 124 14.31 -5.89 -4.34
CA ARG A 124 13.76 -6.81 -5.35
C ARG A 124 12.56 -6.23 -6.10
N VAL A 125 12.13 -5.01 -5.79
CA VAL A 125 10.97 -4.37 -6.45
C VAL A 125 11.09 -4.42 -7.97
N LYS A 126 12.27 -4.13 -8.55
CA LYS A 126 12.47 -4.17 -10.00
C LYS A 126 12.27 -5.56 -10.63
N GLU A 127 12.62 -6.60 -9.89
CA GLU A 127 12.45 -8.00 -10.32
C GLU A 127 10.99 -8.43 -10.21
N LEU A 128 10.30 -7.99 -9.15
CA LEU A 128 9.00 -8.54 -8.76
C LEU A 128 7.80 -7.71 -9.20
N MET A 129 8.01 -6.44 -9.52
CA MET A 129 6.94 -5.48 -9.84
C MET A 129 7.19 -4.87 -11.22
N TYR A 130 6.11 -4.57 -11.95
CA TYR A 130 6.17 -3.69 -13.12
C TYR A 130 6.44 -2.25 -12.69
N ASP A 131 5.77 -1.83 -11.62
CA ASP A 131 5.96 -0.52 -11.01
C ASP A 131 5.43 -0.48 -9.57
N TRP A 132 5.77 0.58 -8.85
CA TRP A 132 5.37 0.85 -7.48
C TRP A 132 5.30 2.36 -7.22
N GLU A 133 4.34 2.81 -6.43
CA GLU A 133 4.32 4.17 -5.90
C GLU A 133 3.78 4.21 -4.47
N GLY A 134 4.10 5.29 -3.77
CA GLY A 134 3.63 5.52 -2.41
C GLY A 134 3.69 6.99 -2.04
N THR A 135 2.86 7.38 -1.08
CA THR A 135 2.87 8.72 -0.51
C THR A 135 2.38 8.67 0.93
N ASN A 136 2.62 9.74 1.67
CA ASN A 136 2.12 9.91 3.02
C ASN A 136 1.73 11.37 3.26
N TRP A 137 0.86 11.61 4.25
CA TRP A 137 0.43 12.94 4.62
C TRP A 137 0.04 13.01 6.10
N GLU A 138 0.30 14.16 6.72
CA GLU A 138 -0.10 14.44 8.11
C GLU A 138 -1.59 14.76 8.20
N VAL A 139 -2.20 14.37 9.32
CA VAL A 139 -3.57 14.70 9.71
C VAL A 139 -3.61 15.07 11.18
N ASP A 140 -4.35 16.11 11.55
CA ASP A 140 -4.43 16.61 12.94
C ASP A 140 -5.45 15.85 13.83
N GLU A 141 -6.48 15.25 13.22
CA GLU A 141 -7.49 14.43 13.90
C GLU A 141 -8.21 13.55 12.87
N THR A 142 -8.46 12.29 13.24
CA THR A 142 -9.19 11.34 12.39
C THR A 142 -10.28 10.64 13.19
N SER A 143 -11.54 10.86 12.80
CA SER A 143 -12.71 10.18 13.36
C SER A 143 -13.26 9.07 12.45
N VAL A 144 -12.79 9.00 11.21
CA VAL A 144 -13.16 8.01 10.20
C VAL A 144 -11.89 7.55 9.48
N LEU A 145 -11.69 6.24 9.32
CA LEU A 145 -10.51 5.70 8.65
C LEU A 145 -10.41 6.23 7.20
N PRO A 146 -9.18 6.48 6.69
CA PRO A 146 -9.00 6.90 5.31
C PRO A 146 -9.45 5.81 4.34
N THR A 147 -9.83 6.21 3.13
CA THR A 147 -10.29 5.30 2.08
C THR A 147 -9.25 5.12 0.98
N PHE A 148 -9.37 4.04 0.20
CA PHE A 148 -8.52 3.85 -0.98
C PHE A 148 -8.80 4.90 -2.07
N ASP A 149 -10.01 5.46 -2.14
CA ASP A 149 -10.32 6.58 -3.04
C ASP A 149 -9.56 7.85 -2.66
N GLU A 150 -9.50 8.17 -1.35
CA GLU A 150 -8.66 9.27 -0.87
C GLU A 150 -7.19 8.99 -1.18
N ALA A 151 -6.70 7.79 -0.87
CA ALA A 151 -5.33 7.39 -1.13
C ALA A 151 -4.96 7.51 -2.62
N ARG A 152 -5.86 7.11 -3.53
CA ARG A 152 -5.70 7.27 -4.97
C ARG A 152 -5.59 8.74 -5.36
N ALA A 153 -6.48 9.59 -4.85
CA ALA A 153 -6.42 11.03 -5.11
C ALA A 153 -5.11 11.67 -4.60
N ARG A 154 -4.58 11.20 -3.45
CA ARG A 154 -3.30 11.65 -2.91
C ARG A 154 -2.12 11.24 -3.80
N LEU A 155 -2.09 9.98 -4.25
CA LEU A 155 -1.09 9.49 -5.19
C LEU A 155 -1.14 10.28 -6.51
N ASP A 156 -2.33 10.50 -7.07
CA ASP A 156 -2.52 11.26 -8.30
C ASP A 156 -1.99 12.70 -8.19
N ALA A 157 -2.18 13.35 -7.03
CA ALA A 157 -1.73 14.71 -6.79
C ALA A 157 -0.19 14.87 -6.72
N VAL A 158 0.53 13.81 -6.32
CA VAL A 158 2.00 13.85 -6.15
C VAL A 158 2.76 13.12 -7.24
N ARG A 159 2.05 12.40 -8.13
CA ARG A 159 2.68 11.56 -9.16
C ARG A 159 3.55 12.39 -10.09
N GLY A 160 4.84 12.09 -10.09
CA GLY A 160 5.81 12.65 -11.02
C GLY A 160 5.71 12.01 -12.41
N PRO A 161 6.33 12.62 -13.45
CA PRO A 161 6.24 12.16 -14.83
C PRO A 161 6.89 10.79 -15.08
N VAL A 162 7.80 10.36 -14.20
CA VAL A 162 8.58 9.11 -14.32
C VAL A 162 8.53 8.39 -12.97
N SER A 163 8.43 7.07 -12.98
CA SER A 163 8.50 6.30 -11.74
C SER A 163 9.94 6.22 -11.23
N PRO A 164 10.18 6.43 -9.93
CA PRO A 164 11.48 6.12 -9.33
C PRO A 164 11.78 4.61 -9.28
N TYR A 165 10.77 3.77 -9.55
CA TYR A 165 10.84 2.31 -9.49
C TYR A 165 10.56 1.63 -10.83
N GLU A 166 10.53 2.38 -11.93
CA GLU A 166 10.24 1.84 -13.27
C GLU A 166 11.11 0.62 -13.58
N SER A 167 10.47 -0.53 -13.81
CA SER A 167 11.11 -1.81 -14.12
C SER A 167 10.44 -2.49 -15.29
N LEU A 168 10.41 -1.78 -16.42
CA LEU A 168 10.07 -2.33 -17.73
C LEU A 168 11.30 -2.98 -18.35
N ASP A 169 11.68 -4.14 -17.81
CA ASP A 169 12.56 -5.12 -18.45
C ASP A 169 11.80 -6.45 -18.54
#